data_AF-A0A6J4BYK2-F1
#
_entry.id   AF-A0A6J4BYK2-F1
#
_cell.length_a   1.000
_cell.length_b   1.000
_cell.length_c   1.000
_cell.angle_alpha   90.00
_cell.angle_beta   90.00
_cell.angle_gamma   90.00
#
_symmetry.space_group_name_H-M   'P 1'
#
loop_
_entity.id
_entity.type
_entity.pdbx_description
1 polymer ?
#
loop_
_entity_poly.entity_id
_entity_poly.type
_entity_poly.pdbx_seq_one_letter_code
_entity_poly.pdbx_strand_id
1 'polypeptide(L)'
;MNVIVAQTAPSTRPVAMQFEEGRTAPLLDPLDADSPDDQIVVTTRRAICRVALVASETAGRFERESVKHDPMSWMLAPRLVFDGATAIDACLDRDACLRGILVHGLGLGLDVERAAVDALIAEDGDDFDEREAEYLYGDRPRGIGNPAHSRASRATRLRLYSATICDTRDNTMFQAFHASVARSAVEVRKRLSRSVGAELAEVAEIRLGLHEASPLVIALVPAAVVEVIRQMQRDCASPGAKTFEVNIHQSIQA
;
A
#
# COMPACT_ATOMS: atom_id res chain seq x y z
N MET A 1 -34.36 30.44 -41.27
CA MET A 1 -34.73 29.03 -41.09
C MET A 1 -33.41 28.27 -41.00
N ASN A 2 -32.89 28.10 -39.77
CA ASN A 2 -31.54 27.59 -39.54
C ASN A 2 -31.61 26.08 -39.30
N VAL A 3 -30.89 25.32 -40.12
CA VAL A 3 -30.71 23.87 -39.99
C VAL A 3 -29.50 23.64 -39.10
N ILE A 4 -29.71 23.07 -37.91
CA ILE A 4 -28.64 22.57 -37.04
C ILE A 4 -28.34 21.14 -37.47
N VAL A 5 -27.16 20.90 -38.02
CA VAL A 5 -26.65 19.56 -38.34
C VAL A 5 -25.93 19.04 -37.09
N ALA A 6 -26.51 18.04 -36.43
CA ALA A 6 -25.86 17.33 -35.34
C ALA A 6 -24.80 16.37 -35.93
N GLN A 7 -23.52 16.66 -35.69
CA GLN A 7 -22.44 15.70 -35.94
C GLN A 7 -22.45 14.64 -34.82
N THR A 8 -22.67 13.39 -35.21
CA THR A 8 -22.54 12.22 -34.35
C THR A 8 -21.05 11.94 -34.08
N ALA A 9 -20.69 11.82 -32.80
CA ALA A 9 -19.35 11.44 -32.38
C ALA A 9 -19.01 9.98 -32.78
N PRO A 10 -17.76 9.68 -33.17
CA PRO A 10 -17.35 8.33 -33.51
C PRO A 10 -17.27 7.45 -32.24
N SER A 11 -17.95 6.31 -32.29
CA SER A 11 -17.93 5.25 -31.30
C SER A 11 -16.55 4.60 -31.23
N THR A 12 -15.82 4.82 -30.14
CA THR A 12 -14.60 4.09 -29.82
C THR A 12 -14.94 2.81 -29.06
N ARG A 13 -15.11 1.71 -29.80
CA ARG A 13 -14.95 0.37 -29.21
C ARG A 13 -13.46 0.14 -28.93
N PRO A 14 -13.06 -0.43 -27.79
CA PRO A 14 -11.67 -0.81 -27.58
C PRO A 14 -11.31 -1.94 -28.54
N VAL A 15 -10.26 -1.71 -29.33
CA VAL A 15 -9.63 -2.71 -30.18
C VAL A 15 -8.89 -3.68 -29.27
N ALA A 16 -9.25 -4.96 -29.32
CA ALA A 16 -8.53 -6.02 -28.63
C ALA A 16 -7.10 -6.07 -29.19
N MET A 17 -6.11 -5.87 -28.32
CA MET A 17 -4.70 -6.09 -28.66
C MET A 17 -4.48 -7.59 -28.87
N GLN A 18 -4.26 -7.98 -30.13
CA GLN A 18 -3.72 -9.29 -30.46
C GLN A 18 -2.21 -9.19 -30.30
N PHE A 19 -1.65 -9.87 -29.30
CA PHE A 19 -0.21 -10.04 -29.17
C PHE A 19 0.23 -11.15 -30.12
N GLU A 20 1.12 -10.84 -31.07
CA GLU A 20 1.82 -11.87 -31.81
C GLU A 20 2.83 -12.59 -30.90
N GLU A 21 2.68 -13.90 -30.77
CA GLU A 21 3.56 -14.76 -29.99
C GLU A 21 4.98 -14.81 -30.59
N GLY A 22 6.00 -14.57 -29.76
CA GLY A 22 7.34 -15.13 -30.00
C GLY A 22 8.51 -14.17 -30.22
N ARG A 23 8.33 -12.85 -30.13
CA ARG A 23 9.47 -11.90 -30.08
C ARG A 23 9.64 -11.40 -28.65
N THR A 24 10.72 -11.82 -27.98
CA THR A 24 11.20 -11.10 -26.78
C THR A 24 11.54 -9.69 -27.23
N ALA A 25 10.73 -8.71 -26.80
CA ALA A 25 10.99 -7.31 -27.10
C ALA A 25 12.43 -6.96 -26.68
N PRO A 26 13.19 -6.24 -27.50
CA PRO A 26 14.52 -5.80 -27.12
C PRO A 26 14.42 -4.96 -25.85
N LEU A 27 15.31 -5.22 -24.89
CA LEU A 27 15.44 -4.43 -23.67
C LEU A 27 15.86 -3.01 -24.09
N LEU A 28 14.93 -2.06 -24.03
CA LEU A 28 15.19 -0.65 -24.33
C LEU A 28 16.06 -0.05 -23.23
N ASP A 29 17.12 0.69 -23.61
CA ASP A 29 17.88 1.48 -22.65
C ASP A 29 17.08 2.76 -22.33
N PRO A 30 16.64 2.98 -21.08
CA PRO A 30 15.85 4.15 -20.72
C PRO A 30 16.63 5.48 -20.80
N LEU A 31 17.95 5.45 -21.02
CA LEU A 31 18.79 6.64 -21.16
C LEU A 31 19.03 7.05 -22.61
N ASP A 32 18.69 6.20 -23.58
CA ASP A 32 18.77 6.53 -24.99
C ASP A 32 17.66 7.53 -25.38
N ALA A 33 17.91 8.29 -26.44
CA ALA A 33 16.90 9.19 -26.99
C ALA A 33 15.82 8.41 -27.74
N ASP A 34 14.57 8.84 -27.61
CA ASP A 34 13.44 8.25 -28.34
C ASP A 34 13.72 8.20 -29.85
N SER A 35 13.46 7.03 -30.43
CA SER A 35 13.51 6.76 -31.87
C SER A 35 12.13 6.97 -32.50
N PRO A 36 12.04 7.46 -33.75
CA PRO A 36 10.78 7.47 -34.49
C PRO A 36 10.20 6.06 -34.74
N ASP A 37 11.02 5.01 -34.62
CA ASP A 37 10.62 3.61 -34.74
C ASP A 37 10.19 3.00 -33.39
N ASP A 38 10.24 3.76 -32.29
CA ASP A 38 9.82 3.26 -30.98
C ASP A 38 8.32 2.98 -30.93
N GLN A 39 7.99 1.93 -30.20
CA GLN A 39 6.60 1.56 -30.00
C GLN A 39 5.91 2.61 -29.12
N ILE A 40 4.93 3.31 -29.70
CA ILE A 40 4.10 4.26 -28.95
C ILE A 40 3.11 3.50 -28.07
N VAL A 41 3.25 3.64 -26.75
CA VAL A 41 2.30 3.11 -25.76
C VAL A 41 1.30 4.19 -25.37
N VAL A 42 0.09 4.14 -25.93
CA VAL A 42 -1.00 5.06 -25.57
C VAL A 42 -1.68 4.57 -24.30
N THR A 43 -1.70 5.41 -23.26
CA THR A 43 -2.29 5.04 -21.97
C THR A 43 -2.90 6.23 -21.23
N THR A 44 -3.55 5.96 -20.09
CA THR A 44 -4.12 7.00 -19.22
C THR A 44 -3.17 7.34 -18.08
N ARG A 45 -3.30 8.56 -17.53
CA ARG A 45 -2.53 8.95 -16.33
C ARG A 45 -2.74 8.00 -15.16
N ARG A 46 -3.95 7.46 -15.02
CA ARG A 46 -4.29 6.48 -13.98
C ARG A 46 -3.54 5.15 -14.17
N ALA A 47 -3.44 4.68 -15.41
CA ALA A 47 -2.69 3.47 -15.73
C ALA A 47 -1.18 3.67 -15.49
N ILE A 48 -0.63 4.85 -15.81
CA ILE A 48 0.76 5.19 -15.45
C ILE A 48 0.97 5.15 -13.93
N CYS A 49 0.03 5.71 -13.14
CA CYS A 49 0.11 5.65 -11.68
C CYS A 49 0.09 4.22 -11.15
N ARG A 50 -0.64 3.29 -11.78
CA ARG A 50 -0.65 1.88 -11.37
C ARG A 50 0.71 1.22 -11.57
N VAL A 51 1.36 1.46 -12.71
CA VAL A 51 2.72 0.96 -12.98
C VAL A 51 3.71 1.55 -11.96
N ALA A 52 3.66 2.86 -11.72
CA ALA A 52 4.53 3.53 -10.74
C ALA A 52 4.33 3.00 -9.30
N LEU A 53 3.08 2.68 -8.93
CA LEU A 53 2.76 2.09 -7.65
C LEU A 53 3.41 0.71 -7.49
N VAL A 54 3.24 -0.18 -8.47
CA VAL A 54 3.85 -1.51 -8.44
C VAL A 54 5.37 -1.43 -8.44
N ALA A 55 5.97 -0.52 -9.23
CA ALA A 55 7.41 -0.29 -9.21
C ALA A 55 7.92 0.13 -7.82
N SER A 56 7.16 0.98 -7.12
CA SER A 56 7.50 1.45 -5.77
C SER A 56 7.42 0.31 -4.74
N GLU A 57 6.38 -0.52 -4.80
CA GLU A 57 6.26 -1.72 -3.95
C GLU A 57 7.36 -2.74 -4.23
N THR A 58 7.71 -2.92 -5.50
CA THR A 58 8.80 -3.81 -5.94
C THR A 58 10.13 -3.35 -5.34
N ALA A 59 10.49 -2.08 -5.52
CA ALA A 59 11.72 -1.50 -4.99
C ALA A 59 11.77 -1.56 -3.46
N GLY A 60 10.69 -1.14 -2.79
CA GLY A 60 10.60 -1.16 -1.33
C GLY A 60 10.72 -2.57 -0.75
N ARG A 61 10.17 -3.57 -1.43
CA ARG A 61 10.38 -4.98 -1.07
C ARG A 61 11.83 -5.40 -1.25
N PHE A 62 12.42 -5.12 -2.41
CA PHE A 62 13.77 -5.59 -2.72
C PHE A 62 14.80 -5.03 -1.75
N GLU A 63 14.62 -3.79 -1.31
CA GLU A 63 15.41 -3.19 -0.23
C GLU A 63 15.17 -3.89 1.11
N ARG A 64 13.90 -3.98 1.54
CA ARG A 64 13.51 -4.56 2.84
C ARG A 64 13.96 -6.02 3.00
N GLU A 65 13.91 -6.80 1.93
CA GLU A 65 14.26 -8.23 1.93
C GLU A 65 15.68 -8.50 1.43
N SER A 66 16.46 -7.45 1.12
CA SER A 66 17.82 -7.56 0.57
C SER A 66 17.89 -8.49 -0.64
N VAL A 67 16.91 -8.38 -1.54
CA VAL A 67 16.85 -9.16 -2.78
C VAL A 67 18.03 -8.74 -3.67
N LYS A 68 18.82 -9.72 -4.12
CA LYS A 68 20.06 -9.46 -4.89
C LYS A 68 19.82 -9.03 -6.33
N HIS A 69 18.61 -9.24 -6.85
CA HIS A 69 18.25 -8.83 -8.19
C HIS A 69 17.88 -7.35 -8.23
N ASP A 70 18.02 -6.73 -9.39
CA ASP A 70 17.59 -5.36 -9.58
C ASP A 70 16.03 -5.29 -9.72
N PRO A 71 15.35 -4.31 -9.07
CA PRO A 71 13.90 -4.17 -9.16
C PRO A 71 13.37 -3.94 -10.58
N MET A 72 14.10 -3.20 -11.41
CA MET A 72 13.70 -2.97 -12.81
C MET A 72 13.75 -4.27 -13.62
N SER A 73 14.69 -5.16 -13.32
CA SER A 73 14.73 -6.51 -13.87
C SER A 73 13.49 -7.33 -13.49
N TRP A 74 12.86 -7.05 -12.34
CA TRP A 74 11.58 -7.66 -12.01
C TRP A 74 10.45 -7.16 -12.90
N MET A 75 10.39 -5.83 -13.07
CA MET A 75 9.35 -5.14 -13.83
C MET A 75 9.34 -5.49 -15.33
N LEU A 76 10.52 -5.74 -15.90
CA LEU A 76 10.71 -5.95 -17.34
C LEU A 76 10.67 -7.42 -17.78
N ALA A 77 10.83 -8.37 -16.86
CA ALA A 77 10.78 -9.78 -17.21
C ALA A 77 9.32 -10.29 -17.26
N PRO A 78 9.00 -11.24 -18.16
CA PRO A 78 7.75 -12.00 -18.13
C PRO A 78 7.47 -12.62 -16.75
N ARG A 79 6.21 -12.55 -16.30
CA ARG A 79 5.80 -13.11 -14.99
C ARG A 79 4.59 -14.02 -15.08
N LEU A 80 4.61 -15.11 -14.31
CA LEU A 80 3.49 -16.05 -14.21
C LEU A 80 2.24 -15.40 -13.61
N VAL A 81 2.39 -14.45 -12.68
CA VAL A 81 1.27 -13.70 -12.10
C VAL A 81 0.53 -12.82 -13.13
N PHE A 82 1.17 -12.54 -14.27
CA PHE A 82 0.63 -11.74 -15.38
C PHE A 82 0.48 -12.56 -16.66
N ASP A 83 0.35 -13.88 -16.56
CA ASP A 83 0.17 -14.78 -17.71
C ASP A 83 1.26 -14.63 -18.78
N GLY A 84 2.50 -14.37 -18.35
CA GLY A 84 3.68 -14.21 -19.22
C GLY A 84 3.90 -12.78 -19.72
N ALA A 85 3.04 -11.83 -19.40
CA ALA A 85 3.32 -10.41 -19.66
C ALA A 85 4.36 -9.84 -18.68
N THR A 86 4.96 -8.70 -19.05
CA THR A 86 5.81 -7.91 -18.14
C THR A 86 4.94 -7.13 -17.14
N ALA A 87 5.52 -6.73 -16.01
CA ALA A 87 4.78 -5.90 -15.05
C ALA A 87 4.49 -4.50 -15.60
N ILE A 88 5.39 -3.93 -16.42
CA ILE A 88 5.18 -2.61 -17.03
C ILE A 88 3.93 -2.60 -17.90
N ASP A 89 3.73 -3.64 -18.70
CA ASP A 89 2.57 -3.73 -19.60
C ASP A 89 1.31 -4.15 -18.84
N ALA A 90 1.41 -5.19 -18.01
CA ALA A 90 0.26 -5.76 -17.33
C ALA A 90 -0.35 -4.76 -16.33
N CYS A 91 0.48 -4.06 -15.54
CA CYS A 91 0.00 -3.17 -14.48
C CYS A 91 -0.62 -1.86 -14.99
N LEU A 92 -0.70 -1.64 -16.30
CA LEU A 92 -1.61 -0.64 -16.86
C LEU A 92 -3.06 -0.96 -16.48
N ASP A 93 -3.39 -2.25 -16.36
CA ASP A 93 -4.69 -2.75 -15.96
C ASP A 93 -4.86 -2.83 -14.43
N ARG A 94 -6.11 -2.69 -13.97
CA ARG A 94 -6.41 -2.59 -12.53
C ARG A 94 -6.07 -3.88 -11.79
N ASP A 95 -6.49 -5.02 -12.33
CA ASP A 95 -6.40 -6.30 -11.63
C ASP A 95 -4.95 -6.79 -11.57
N ALA A 96 -4.19 -6.60 -12.65
CA ALA A 96 -2.76 -6.88 -12.66
C ALA A 96 -1.99 -5.97 -11.70
N CYS A 97 -2.35 -4.67 -11.60
CA CYS A 97 -1.77 -3.80 -10.58
C CYS A 97 -2.04 -4.31 -9.16
N LEU A 98 -3.29 -4.70 -8.85
CA LEU A 98 -3.64 -5.26 -7.54
C LEU A 98 -2.83 -6.52 -7.22
N ARG A 99 -2.69 -7.44 -8.19
CA ARG A 99 -1.87 -8.65 -8.04
C ARG A 99 -0.42 -8.29 -7.74
N GLY A 100 0.18 -7.35 -8.50
CA GLY A 100 1.55 -6.89 -8.27
C GLY A 100 1.77 -6.35 -6.86
N ILE A 101 0.84 -5.53 -6.37
CA ILE A 101 0.88 -5.02 -4.98
C ILE A 101 0.83 -6.17 -3.98
N LEU A 102 -0.05 -7.16 -4.16
CA LEU A 102 -0.15 -8.30 -3.24
C LEU A 102 1.13 -9.15 -3.23
N VAL A 103 1.74 -9.39 -4.39
CA VAL A 103 3.01 -10.13 -4.49
C VAL A 103 4.11 -9.47 -3.65
N HIS A 104 4.26 -8.15 -3.73
CA HIS A 104 5.32 -7.43 -3.02
C HIS A 104 4.97 -7.04 -1.58
N GLY A 105 3.70 -6.72 -1.33
CA GLY A 105 3.19 -6.35 0.00
C GLY A 105 3.11 -7.53 0.96
N LEU A 106 2.81 -8.73 0.46
CA LEU A 106 2.76 -9.97 1.27
C LEU A 106 4.06 -10.78 1.22
N GLY A 107 5.06 -10.34 0.45
CA GLY A 107 6.34 -11.04 0.32
C GLY A 107 6.23 -12.42 -0.36
N LEU A 108 5.29 -12.60 -1.29
CA LEU A 108 5.10 -13.87 -2.02
C LEU A 108 6.30 -14.20 -2.91
N GLY A 109 6.36 -15.39 -3.50
CA GLY A 109 7.39 -15.71 -4.49
C GLY A 109 7.45 -14.67 -5.62
N LEU A 110 8.66 -14.31 -6.07
CA LEU A 110 8.86 -13.31 -7.13
C LEU A 110 8.30 -13.74 -8.51
N ASP A 111 7.95 -15.01 -8.67
CA ASP A 111 7.28 -15.53 -9.87
C ASP A 111 6.14 -16.48 -9.46
N VAL A 112 5.26 -15.98 -8.58
CA VAL A 112 4.09 -16.72 -8.12
C VAL A 112 3.05 -16.88 -9.23
N GLU A 113 2.32 -17.99 -9.24
CA GLU A 113 1.23 -18.22 -10.19
C GLU A 113 0.05 -17.28 -9.94
N ARG A 114 -0.58 -16.82 -11.02
CA ARG A 114 -1.78 -15.98 -10.97
C ARG A 114 -2.89 -16.57 -10.11
N ALA A 115 -3.17 -17.87 -10.25
CA ALA A 115 -4.25 -18.55 -9.54
C ALA A 115 -4.08 -18.49 -8.01
N ALA A 116 -2.84 -18.57 -7.52
CA ALA A 116 -2.55 -18.48 -6.08
C ALA A 116 -2.85 -17.07 -5.53
N VAL A 117 -2.59 -16.02 -6.32
CA VAL A 117 -2.90 -14.63 -5.93
C VAL A 117 -4.41 -14.36 -6.04
N ASP A 118 -5.06 -14.86 -7.10
CA ASP A 118 -6.50 -14.71 -7.30
C ASP A 118 -7.30 -15.38 -6.16
N ALA A 119 -6.82 -16.50 -5.61
CA ALA A 119 -7.42 -17.13 -4.43
C ALA A 119 -7.41 -16.20 -3.20
N LEU A 120 -6.31 -15.47 -2.97
CA LEU A 120 -6.21 -14.50 -1.87
C LEU A 120 -7.19 -13.33 -2.04
N ILE A 121 -7.44 -12.90 -3.28
CA ILE A 121 -8.40 -11.84 -3.61
C ILE A 121 -9.84 -12.34 -3.39
N ALA A 122 -10.12 -13.59 -3.77
CA ALA A 122 -11.45 -14.19 -3.66
C ALA A 122 -11.87 -14.48 -2.21
N GLU A 123 -10.92 -14.75 -1.31
CA GLU A 123 -11.19 -14.96 0.13
C GLU A 123 -11.73 -13.70 0.85
N ASP A 124 -11.53 -12.50 0.27
CA ASP A 124 -12.10 -11.22 0.75
C ASP A 124 -13.42 -10.82 0.04
N GLY A 125 -13.96 -11.69 -0.82
CA GLY A 125 -15.04 -11.38 -1.78
C GLY A 125 -16.46 -11.20 -1.24
N ASP A 126 -16.73 -11.37 0.06
CA ASP A 126 -18.07 -11.17 0.64
C ASP A 126 -18.35 -9.74 1.14
N ASP A 127 -17.39 -8.80 1.06
CA ASP A 127 -17.57 -7.42 1.54
C ASP A 127 -16.85 -6.35 0.69
N PHE A 128 -16.33 -6.70 -0.49
CA PHE A 128 -15.59 -5.77 -1.36
C PHE A 128 -16.50 -5.11 -2.40
N ASP A 129 -17.40 -4.25 -1.92
CA ASP A 129 -18.36 -3.53 -2.76
C ASP A 129 -17.62 -2.59 -3.75
N GLU A 130 -18.05 -2.58 -5.01
CA GLU A 130 -17.47 -1.88 -6.18
C GLU A 130 -17.26 -0.36 -6.00
N ARG A 131 -17.71 0.21 -4.87
CA ARG A 131 -17.60 1.62 -4.49
C ARG A 131 -16.21 2.05 -4.01
N GLU A 132 -15.35 1.16 -3.49
CA GLU A 132 -14.03 1.58 -2.98
C GLU A 132 -13.03 1.99 -4.09
N ALA A 133 -13.25 1.57 -5.34
CA ALA A 133 -12.46 2.05 -6.48
C ALA A 133 -12.77 3.51 -6.86
N GLU A 134 -13.98 3.98 -6.52
CA GLU A 134 -14.47 5.34 -6.79
C GLU A 134 -13.95 6.35 -5.76
N TYR A 135 -13.68 5.92 -4.52
CA TYR A 135 -13.13 6.77 -3.47
C TYR A 135 -11.64 7.10 -3.61
N LEU A 136 -10.87 6.28 -4.35
CA LEU A 136 -9.44 6.48 -4.56
C LEU A 136 -9.10 7.56 -5.59
N TYR A 137 -10.04 7.99 -6.44
CA TYR A 137 -9.83 9.05 -7.43
C TYR A 137 -11.14 9.79 -7.69
N GLY A 138 -11.42 10.77 -6.84
CA GLY A 138 -12.75 11.35 -6.69
C GLY A 138 -13.36 11.99 -7.93
N ASP A 139 -14.67 11.84 -8.03
CA ASP A 139 -15.57 12.93 -8.36
C ASP A 139 -16.77 12.88 -7.40
N ARG A 140 -17.24 14.03 -6.91
CA ARG A 140 -18.39 14.11 -5.99
C ARG A 140 -19.66 14.33 -6.79
N PRO A 141 -20.79 13.75 -6.35
CA PRO A 141 -21.86 14.65 -5.93
C PRO A 141 -22.50 14.30 -4.58
N ARG A 142 -23.01 15.36 -3.96
CA ARG A 142 -23.75 15.40 -2.70
C ARG A 142 -25.00 14.50 -2.75
N GLY A 143 -25.22 13.72 -1.69
CA GLY A 143 -26.47 12.99 -1.46
C GLY A 143 -26.73 12.82 0.03
N ILE A 144 -27.95 13.14 0.45
CA ILE A 144 -28.45 13.34 1.82
C ILE A 144 -28.98 12.02 2.43
N GLY A 145 -28.83 11.85 3.75
CA GLY A 145 -29.59 10.91 4.61
C GLY A 145 -28.79 9.65 5.01
N ASN A 146 -28.84 9.08 6.21
CA ASN A 146 -29.82 9.14 7.30
C ASN A 146 -29.15 8.69 8.64
N PRO A 147 -29.52 9.20 9.83
CA PRO A 147 -28.82 8.92 11.09
C PRO A 147 -29.43 7.72 11.84
N ALA A 148 -29.07 6.49 11.47
CA ALA A 148 -29.47 5.30 12.24
C ALA A 148 -28.37 4.22 12.42
N HIS A 149 -27.20 4.35 11.79
CA HIS A 149 -26.11 3.36 11.88
C HIS A 149 -24.99 3.69 12.89
N SER A 150 -25.25 4.60 13.85
CA SER A 150 -24.21 5.24 14.68
C SER A 150 -23.57 4.36 15.78
N ARG A 151 -24.09 3.16 16.07
CA ARG A 151 -23.53 2.32 17.15
C ARG A 151 -22.68 1.12 16.71
N ALA A 152 -22.89 0.58 15.51
CA ALA A 152 -22.11 -0.55 15.00
C ALA A 152 -20.82 -0.12 14.26
N SER A 153 -20.78 1.06 13.63
CA SER A 153 -19.62 1.53 12.84
C SER A 153 -18.46 2.10 13.67
N ARG A 154 -18.56 2.09 15.00
CA ARG A 154 -17.52 2.63 15.90
C ARG A 154 -16.40 1.64 16.21
N ALA A 155 -16.68 0.34 16.08
CA ALA A 155 -15.75 -0.76 16.37
C ALA A 155 -14.88 -1.17 15.16
N THR A 156 -15.19 -0.68 13.96
CA THR A 156 -14.50 -1.04 12.71
C THR A 156 -13.65 0.10 12.13
N ARG A 157 -13.61 1.25 12.80
CA ARG A 157 -12.78 2.38 12.34
C ARG A 157 -11.35 2.23 12.86
N LEU A 158 -10.42 2.25 11.91
CA LEU A 158 -8.99 2.41 12.15
C LEU A 158 -8.74 3.65 13.01
N ARG A 159 -7.88 3.50 14.01
CA ARG A 159 -7.45 4.60 14.88
C ARG A 159 -5.97 4.49 15.15
N LEU A 160 -5.33 5.64 15.32
CA LEU A 160 -3.97 5.69 15.81
C LEU A 160 -3.92 5.20 17.26
N TYR A 161 -3.01 4.30 17.54
CA TYR A 161 -2.61 3.87 18.87
C TYR A 161 -1.13 4.19 19.06
N SER A 162 -0.76 4.56 20.27
CA SER A 162 0.63 4.61 20.71
C SER A 162 0.86 3.57 21.79
N ALA A 163 2.09 3.06 21.88
CA ALA A 163 2.52 2.19 22.95
C ALA A 163 3.91 2.60 23.43
N THR A 164 4.10 2.59 24.74
CA THR A 164 5.40 2.83 25.35
C THR A 164 5.81 1.66 26.21
N ILE A 165 7.09 1.31 26.16
CA ILE A 165 7.70 0.22 26.92
C ILE A 165 8.90 0.81 27.66
N CYS A 166 9.02 0.49 28.94
CA CYS A 166 10.22 0.71 29.73
C CYS A 166 10.41 -0.53 30.61
N ASP A 167 11.49 -1.24 30.36
CA ASP A 167 11.82 -2.47 31.06
C ASP A 167 13.32 -2.44 31.39
N THR A 168 13.69 -2.89 32.59
CA THR A 168 15.08 -2.89 33.04
C THR A 168 15.44 -4.31 33.47
N ARG A 169 16.36 -4.94 32.75
CA ARG A 169 16.82 -6.32 33.02
C ARG A 169 18.32 -6.42 32.75
N ASP A 170 19.01 -7.24 33.53
CA ASP A 170 20.43 -7.57 33.32
C ASP A 170 21.32 -6.34 33.07
N ASN A 171 21.15 -5.32 33.92
CA ASN A 171 21.87 -4.04 33.85
C ASN A 171 21.70 -3.28 32.52
N THR A 172 20.64 -3.60 31.77
CA THR A 172 20.25 -2.96 30.52
C THR A 172 18.84 -2.42 30.64
N MET A 173 18.66 -1.13 30.39
CA MET A 173 17.35 -0.49 30.30
C MET A 173 16.91 -0.49 28.84
N PHE A 174 15.81 -1.17 28.55
CA PHE A 174 15.12 -1.14 27.26
C PHE A 174 13.96 -0.15 27.30
N GLN A 175 13.97 0.79 26.37
CA GLN A 175 12.88 1.73 26.19
C GLN A 175 12.41 1.70 24.74
N ALA A 176 11.10 1.66 24.53
CA ALA A 176 10.54 1.70 23.20
C ALA A 176 9.28 2.57 23.14
N PHE A 177 9.10 3.19 21.98
CA PHE A 177 7.91 3.86 21.54
C PHE A 177 7.44 3.23 20.24
N HIS A 178 6.15 2.93 20.17
CA HIS A 178 5.47 2.47 18.98
C HIS A 178 4.26 3.36 18.71
N ALA A 179 4.00 3.67 17.46
CA ALA A 179 2.73 4.23 17.02
C ALA A 179 2.28 3.55 15.74
N SER A 180 1.04 3.05 15.71
CA SER A 180 0.47 2.49 14.49
C SER A 180 -1.03 2.69 14.46
N VAL A 181 -1.60 2.59 13.26
CA VAL A 181 -3.04 2.57 13.10
C VAL A 181 -3.52 1.12 13.18
N ALA A 182 -4.52 0.90 14.02
CA ALA A 182 -5.10 -0.41 14.26
C ALA A 182 -6.60 -0.31 14.54
N ARG A 183 -7.29 -1.44 14.53
CA ARG A 183 -8.71 -1.53 14.90
C ARG A 183 -8.89 -1.62 16.41
N SER A 184 -7.86 -2.09 17.13
CA SER A 184 -7.92 -2.27 18.59
C SER A 184 -6.52 -2.29 19.23
N ALA A 185 -6.47 -2.10 20.56
CA ALA A 185 -5.25 -2.27 21.34
C ALA A 185 -4.72 -3.72 21.35
N VAL A 186 -5.61 -4.71 21.16
CA VAL A 186 -5.23 -6.14 21.08
C VAL A 186 -4.41 -6.40 19.82
N GLU A 187 -4.79 -5.79 18.71
CA GLU A 187 -4.04 -5.87 17.44
C GLU A 187 -2.64 -5.26 17.58
N VAL A 188 -2.53 -4.10 18.24
CA VAL A 188 -1.24 -3.46 18.53
C VAL A 188 -0.38 -4.36 19.42
N ARG A 189 -0.95 -4.96 20.48
CA ARG A 189 -0.22 -5.90 21.34
C ARG A 189 0.30 -7.11 20.57
N LYS A 190 -0.50 -7.67 19.67
CA LYS A 190 -0.09 -8.78 18.80
C LYS A 190 1.06 -8.40 17.87
N ARG A 191 1.05 -7.18 17.33
CA ARG A 191 2.17 -6.63 16.52
C ARG A 191 3.43 -6.46 17.36
N LEU A 192 3.32 -5.85 18.54
CA LEU A 192 4.43 -5.70 19.48
C LEU A 192 5.03 -7.05 19.89
N SER A 193 4.18 -8.06 20.14
CA SER A 193 4.66 -9.40 20.51
C SER A 193 5.55 -10.03 19.43
N ARG A 194 5.30 -9.68 18.15
CA ARG A 194 6.09 -10.15 17.01
C ARG A 194 7.37 -9.33 16.82
N SER A 195 7.35 -8.04 17.16
CA SER A 195 8.50 -7.14 16.91
C SER A 195 9.50 -7.10 18.06
N VAL A 196 9.03 -7.01 19.31
CA VAL A 196 9.89 -6.87 20.52
C VAL A 196 9.78 -8.07 21.46
N GLY A 197 8.98 -9.07 21.11
CA GLY A 197 8.77 -10.27 21.93
C GLY A 197 7.57 -10.15 22.88
N ALA A 198 7.00 -11.31 23.23
CA ALA A 198 5.76 -11.40 23.99
C ALA A 198 5.87 -10.76 25.39
N GLU A 199 6.99 -10.95 26.09
CA GLU A 199 7.17 -10.42 27.45
C GLU A 199 7.16 -8.89 27.49
N LEU A 200 7.86 -8.24 26.55
CA LEU A 200 7.90 -6.78 26.44
C LEU A 200 6.56 -6.21 25.93
N ALA A 201 5.86 -6.95 25.08
CA ALA A 201 4.54 -6.55 24.59
C ALA A 201 3.43 -6.63 25.66
N GLU A 202 3.54 -7.54 26.62
CA GLU A 202 2.60 -7.64 27.74
C GLU A 202 2.72 -6.44 28.69
N VAL A 203 3.93 -5.97 28.97
CA VAL A 203 4.16 -4.80 29.82
C VAL A 203 3.99 -3.46 29.10
N ALA A 204 3.71 -3.48 27.79
CA ALA A 204 3.54 -2.28 26.98
C ALA A 204 2.28 -1.49 27.40
N GLU A 205 2.47 -0.19 27.64
CA GLU A 205 1.38 0.73 27.92
C GLU A 205 0.78 1.22 26.60
N ILE A 206 -0.32 0.61 26.16
CA ILE A 206 -1.00 0.93 24.90
C ILE A 206 -2.12 1.95 25.14
N ARG A 207 -2.11 3.05 24.39
CA ARG A 207 -3.08 4.14 24.46
C ARG A 207 -3.64 4.49 23.09
N LEU A 208 -4.85 5.03 23.08
CA LEU A 208 -5.46 5.59 21.88
C LEU A 208 -4.90 7.00 21.62
N GLY A 209 -4.45 7.26 20.40
CA GLY A 209 -3.79 8.51 20.01
C GLY A 209 -2.38 8.65 20.57
N LEU A 210 -1.78 9.83 20.37
CA LEU A 210 -0.46 10.18 20.90
C LEU A 210 -0.59 10.95 22.23
N HIS A 211 0.11 10.49 23.27
CA HIS A 211 0.24 11.22 24.53
C HIS A 211 1.60 11.92 24.62
N GLU A 212 1.66 13.13 24.07
CA GLU A 212 2.91 13.87 23.91
C GLU A 212 3.60 14.26 25.23
N ALA A 213 2.83 14.45 26.30
CA ALA A 213 3.37 14.77 27.61
C ALA A 213 3.94 13.53 28.34
N SER A 214 3.96 12.36 27.71
CA SER A 214 4.53 11.16 28.33
C SER A 214 6.05 11.27 28.36
N PRO A 215 6.73 10.99 29.50
CA PRO A 215 8.18 11.09 29.61
C PRO A 215 8.94 10.32 28.53
N LEU A 216 8.47 9.11 28.19
CA LEU A 216 9.10 8.29 27.14
C LEU A 216 8.90 8.86 25.74
N VAL A 217 7.76 9.53 25.47
CA VAL A 217 7.53 10.20 24.19
C VAL A 217 8.44 11.40 24.05
N ILE A 218 8.57 12.21 25.11
CA ILE A 218 9.47 13.37 25.16
C ILE A 218 10.93 12.95 24.97
N ALA A 219 11.33 11.81 25.58
CA ALA A 219 12.70 11.33 25.54
C ALA A 219 13.07 10.65 24.21
N LEU A 220 12.15 9.86 23.63
CA LEU A 220 12.46 8.99 22.49
C LEU A 220 12.06 9.55 21.13
N VAL A 221 11.02 10.39 21.06
CA VAL A 221 10.37 10.72 19.78
C VAL A 221 10.78 12.11 19.31
N PRO A 222 11.53 12.24 18.20
CA PRO A 222 11.87 13.54 17.66
C PRO A 222 10.64 14.38 17.29
N ALA A 223 10.72 15.70 17.44
CA ALA A 223 9.59 16.61 17.19
C ALA A 223 8.99 16.48 15.77
N ALA A 224 9.82 16.20 14.77
CA ALA A 224 9.36 15.95 13.39
C ALA A 224 8.48 14.69 13.28
N VAL A 225 8.83 13.63 14.03
CA VAL A 225 8.06 12.37 14.05
C VAL A 225 6.74 12.56 14.78
N VAL A 226 6.71 13.36 15.85
CA VAL A 226 5.46 13.75 16.53
C VAL A 226 4.49 14.41 15.55
N GLU A 227 4.95 15.32 14.68
CA GLU A 227 4.07 16.00 13.72
C GLU A 227 3.53 15.03 12.65
N VAL A 228 4.35 14.07 12.20
CA VAL A 228 3.89 13.00 11.30
C VAL A 228 2.80 12.14 11.97
N ILE A 229 3.00 11.76 13.22
CA ILE A 229 2.02 10.97 14.00
C ILE A 229 0.73 11.77 14.20
N ARG A 230 0.81 13.07 14.50
CA ARG A 230 -0.37 13.96 14.59
C ARG A 230 -1.12 14.06 13.28
N GLN A 231 -0.39 14.21 12.17
CA GLN A 231 -1.00 14.24 10.85
C GLN A 231 -1.76 12.94 10.58
N MET A 232 -1.16 11.80 10.91
CA MET A 232 -1.83 10.50 10.80
C MET A 232 -3.03 10.36 11.75
N GLN A 233 -2.96 10.89 12.97
CA GLN A 233 -4.07 10.89 13.91
C GLN A 233 -5.29 11.64 13.37
N ARG A 234 -5.07 12.71 12.61
CA ARG A 234 -6.14 13.49 11.96
C ARG A 234 -6.75 12.75 10.77
N ASP A 235 -5.99 11.86 10.12
CA ASP A 235 -6.39 11.18 8.88
C ASP A 235 -6.17 9.66 8.93
N CYS A 236 -6.69 9.01 9.99
CA CYS A 236 -6.63 7.55 10.15
C CYS A 236 -7.47 6.76 9.12
N ALA A 237 -8.29 7.46 8.32
CA ALA A 237 -9.08 6.86 7.24
C ALA A 237 -8.36 6.89 5.89
N SER A 238 -7.20 7.55 5.82
CA SER A 238 -6.39 7.58 4.59
C SER A 238 -5.93 6.16 4.20
N PRO A 239 -5.80 5.88 2.90
CA PRO A 239 -5.31 4.57 2.43
C PRO A 239 -3.95 4.17 3.00
N GLY A 240 -3.08 5.15 3.27
CA GLY A 240 -1.76 4.94 3.90
C GLY A 240 -1.80 4.77 5.43
N ALA A 241 -2.95 4.95 6.07
CA ALA A 241 -3.07 4.78 7.52
C ALA A 241 -2.85 3.33 7.94
N LYS A 242 -3.34 2.34 7.17
CA LYS A 242 -3.23 0.91 7.53
C LYS A 242 -1.78 0.42 7.67
N THR A 243 -0.87 0.99 6.89
CA THR A 243 0.56 0.66 6.88
C THR A 243 1.39 1.60 7.73
N PHE A 244 0.78 2.63 8.32
CA PHE A 244 1.48 3.56 9.18
C PHE A 244 1.96 2.88 10.45
N GLU A 245 3.28 2.86 10.60
CA GLU A 245 3.96 2.36 11.79
C GLU A 245 5.22 3.17 12.04
N VAL A 246 5.41 3.55 13.30
CA VAL A 246 6.63 4.18 13.82
C VAL A 246 7.10 3.32 14.97
N ASN A 247 8.34 2.85 14.89
CA ASN A 247 9.02 2.11 15.94
C ASN A 247 10.32 2.80 16.27
N ILE A 248 10.49 3.20 17.53
CA ILE A 248 11.73 3.78 18.04
C ILE A 248 12.07 3.03 19.32
N HIS A 249 13.27 2.48 19.40
CA HIS A 249 13.74 1.83 20.61
C HIS A 249 15.19 2.21 20.90
N GLN A 250 15.54 2.20 22.18
CA GLN A 250 16.91 2.35 22.65
C GLN A 250 17.18 1.36 23.77
N SER A 251 18.42 0.92 23.85
CA SER A 251 18.92 0.10 24.93
C SER A 251 20.10 0.81 25.57
N ILE A 252 20.01 1.06 26.87
CA ILE A 252 21.05 1.74 27.64
C ILE A 252 21.66 0.71 28.58
N GLN A 253 22.92 0.39 28.36
CA GLN A 253 23.69 -0.43 29.29
C GLN A 253 24.25 0.48 30.39
N ALA A 254 23.98 0.13 31.64
CA ALA A 254 24.52 0.85 32.81
C ALA A 254 25.95 0.44 33.13
#